data_AF-A0A645I424-F1
#
_entry.id   AF-A0A645I424-F1
#
_cell.length_a   1.000
_cell.length_b   1.000
_cell.length_c   1.000
_cell.angle_alpha   90.00
_cell.angle_beta   90.00
_cell.angle_gamma   90.00
#
_symmetry.space_group_name_H-M   'P 1'
#
loop_
_entity.id
_entity.type
_entity.pdbx_description
1 polymer ?
#
loop_
_entity_poly.entity_id
_entity_poly.type
_entity_poly.pdbx_seq_one_letter_code
_entity_poly.pdbx_strand_id
1 'polypeptide(L)' 'MKLMNEIEAEVEGKIVEILVENGQPVEYGQPLFAVEK' A
#
# COMPACT_ATOMS: atom_id res chain seq x y z
N MET A 1 -0.37 -4.60 -21.66
CA MET A 1 -0.14 -5.49 -20.51
C MET A 1 -0.07 -4.62 -19.26
N LYS A 2 -0.73 -4.99 -18.17
CA LYS A 2 -0.65 -4.23 -16.91
C LYS A 2 0.66 -4.62 -16.23
N LEU A 3 1.46 -3.62 -15.85
CA LEU A 3 2.62 -3.83 -15.02
C LEU A 3 2.13 -4.08 -13.59
N MET A 4 2.56 -5.18 -12.98
CA MET A 4 2.26 -5.49 -11.59
C MET A 4 3.50 -5.12 -10.79
N ASN A 5 3.48 -3.93 -10.19
CA ASN A 5 4.56 -3.50 -9.31
C ASN A 5 4.31 -4.04 -7.91
N GLU A 6 5.30 -4.70 -7.34
CA GLU A 6 5.32 -5.02 -5.92
C GLU A 6 5.68 -3.75 -5.14
N ILE A 7 4.99 -3.51 -4.02
CA ILE A 7 5.29 -2.42 -3.09
C ILE A 7 6.01 -3.05 -1.91
N GLU A 8 7.29 -2.76 -1.75
CA GLU A 8 8.08 -3.20 -0.61
C GLU A 8 7.91 -2.23 0.58
N ALA A 9 7.91 -2.76 1.80
CA ALA A 9 7.87 -1.92 2.99
C ALA A 9 9.24 -1.27 3.22
N GLU A 10 9.26 0.06 3.31
CA GLU A 10 10.49 0.81 3.61
C GLU A 10 10.85 0.83 5.10
N VAL A 11 9.94 0.37 5.96
CA VAL A 11 10.09 0.37 7.42
C VAL A 11 9.65 -0.96 8.03
N GLU A 12 10.30 -1.34 9.12
CA GLU A 12 9.81 -2.41 10.00
C GLU A 12 8.62 -1.90 10.84
N GLY A 13 7.64 -2.76 11.05
CA GLY A 13 6.45 -2.43 11.86
C GLY A 13 5.32 -3.42 11.63
N LYS A 14 4.14 -3.07 12.16
CA LYS A 14 2.91 -3.86 12.05
C LYS A 14 1.85 -3.09 11.26
N ILE A 15 1.23 -3.74 10.28
CA ILE A 15 0.07 -3.18 9.57
C ILE A 15 -1.10 -3.07 10.56
N VAL A 16 -1.60 -1.86 10.74
CA VAL A 16 -2.78 -1.58 11.58
C VAL A 16 -4.02 -1.28 10.76
N GLU A 17 -3.87 -0.84 9.51
CA GLU A 17 -5.00 -0.56 8.61
C GLU A 17 -4.62 -0.74 7.13
N ILE A 18 -5.59 -1.21 6.34
CA ILE A 18 -5.52 -1.26 4.87
C ILE A 18 -6.45 -0.17 4.35
N LEU A 19 -5.91 0.80 3.61
CA LEU A 19 -6.62 2.04 3.23
C LEU A 19 -7.25 1.97 1.83
N VAL A 20 -7.10 0.84 1.13
CA VAL A 20 -7.57 0.63 -0.24
C VAL A 20 -8.17 -0.75 -0.42
N GLU A 21 -9.18 -0.85 -1.28
CA GLU A 21 -9.79 -2.12 -1.65
C GLU A 21 -9.10 -2.74 -2.88
N ASN A 22 -9.20 -4.07 -3.02
CA ASN A 22 -8.65 -4.76 -4.18
C ASN A 22 -9.35 -4.31 -5.48
N GLY A 23 -8.55 -3.91 -6.47
CA GLY A 23 -9.06 -3.40 -7.75
C GLY A 23 -9.46 -1.92 -7.73
N GLN A 24 -9.34 -1.24 -6.58
CA GLN A 24 -9.55 0.21 -6.49
C GLN A 24 -8.43 0.96 -7.24
N PRO A 25 -8.76 1.95 -8.09
CA PRO A 25 -7.76 2.85 -8.67
C PRO A 25 -7.04 3.67 -7.59
N VAL A 26 -5.74 3.88 -7.77
CA VAL A 26 -4.91 4.67 -6.86
C VAL A 26 -4.10 5.73 -7.63
N GLU A 27 -3.77 6.82 -6.95
CA GLU A 27 -2.96 7.92 -7.49
C GLU A 27 -1.56 7.97 -6.87
N TYR A 28 -0.65 8.74 -7.50
CA TYR A 28 0.70 8.93 -6.98
C TYR A 28 0.66 9.62 -5.60
N GLY A 29 1.36 9.03 -4.63
CA GLY A 29 1.41 9.53 -3.25
C GLY A 29 0.19 9.18 -2.40
N GLN A 30 -0.76 8.41 -2.92
CA GLN A 30 -1.90 7.92 -2.14
C GLN A 30 -1.42 6.90 -1.08
N PRO A 31 -1.80 7.06 0.20
CA PRO A 31 -1.52 6.08 1.23
C PRO A 31 -2.25 4.75 0.97
N LEU A 32 -1.55 3.63 1.12
CA LEU A 32 -2.10 2.27 0.92
C LEU A 32 -2.28 1.50 2.22
N PHE A 33 -1.34 1.65 3.17
CA PHE A 33 -1.33 0.95 4.44
C PHE A 33 -0.93 1.91 5.57
N ALA A 34 -1.56 1.76 6.73
CA ALA A 34 -1.10 2.38 7.97
C ALA A 34 -0.24 1.39 8.75
N VAL A 35 0.93 1.83 9.20
CA VAL A 35 1.92 1.01 9.90
C VAL A 35 2.24 1.62 11.26
N GLU A 36 2.19 0.80 12.31
CA GLU A 36 2.66 1.13 13.65
C GLU A 36 4.08 0.57 13.85
N LYS A 37 4.97 1.37 14.46
CA LYS A 37 6.35 0.96 14.76
C LYS A 37 6.41 0.05 15.98
#